data_AF-H1YF62-F1
#
_entry.id   AF-H1YF62-F1
#
_cell.length_a   1.000
_cell.length_b   1.000
_cell.length_c   1.000
_cell.angle_alpha   90.00
_cell.angle_beta   90.00
_cell.angle_gamma   90.00
#
_symmetry.space_group_name_H-M   'P 1'
#
loop_
_entity.id
_entity.type
_entity.pdbx_description
1 polymer ?
#
loop_
_entity_poly.entity_id
_entity_poly.type
_entity_poly.pdbx_seq_one_letter_code
_entity_poly.pdbx_strand_id
1 'polypeptide(L)' 'MEIYLREEKRTVTPKKAMEILAKHGTHISLETAEQMLDFLYKLSNLSVSEAILSVSRQKNGISPKNRKL' A
#
# COMPACT_ATOMS: atom_id res chain seq x y z
N MET A 1 19.38 -13.54 -4.93
CA MET A 1 18.18 -12.95 -4.31
C MET A 1 17.60 -11.99 -5.34
N GLU A 2 16.78 -12.52 -6.26
CA GLU A 2 16.13 -11.71 -7.30
C GLU A 2 14.95 -10.98 -6.67
N ILE A 3 15.12 -9.68 -6.46
CA ILE A 3 14.04 -8.78 -6.11
C ILE A 3 13.20 -8.60 -7.37
N TYR A 4 12.09 -9.34 -7.45
CA TYR A 4 11.07 -9.11 -8.48
C TYR A 4 10.61 -7.66 -8.37
N LEU A 5 11.06 -6.82 -9.30
CA LEU A 5 10.46 -5.52 -9.57
C LEU A 5 9.05 -5.78 -10.07
N ARG A 6 8.09 -6.00 -9.17
CA ARG A 6 6.68 -5.75 -9.52
C ARG A 6 6.65 -4.31 -9.97
N GLU A 7 6.43 -4.09 -11.27
CA GLU A 7 6.10 -2.76 -11.76
C GLU A 7 4.92 -2.26 -10.93
N GLU A 8 5.19 -1.33 -10.01
CA GLU A 8 4.14 -0.70 -9.23
C GLU A 8 3.22 -0.01 -10.24
N LYS A 9 2.03 -0.58 -10.46
CA LYS A 9 1.01 0.05 -11.31
C LYS A 9 0.53 1.31 -10.60
N ARG A 10 1.19 2.43 -10.90
CA ARG A 10 0.78 3.76 -10.46
C ARG A 10 -0.39 4.22 -11.30
N THR A 11 -1.55 4.37 -10.66
CA THR A 11 -2.76 4.89 -11.30
C THR A 11 -2.80 6.42 -11.30
N VAL A 12 -2.07 7.05 -10.39
CA VAL A 12 -1.93 8.51 -10.26
C VAL A 12 -0.47 8.90 -10.49
N THR A 13 -0.25 9.85 -11.42
CA THR A 13 1.06 10.45 -11.71
C THR A 13 1.28 11.73 -10.87
N PRO A 14 2.54 12.20 -10.69
CA PRO A 14 2.82 13.44 -9.95
C PRO A 14 2.05 14.65 -10.48
N LYS A 15 2.02 14.84 -11.80
CA LYS A 15 1.22 15.90 -12.44
C LYS A 15 -0.27 15.78 -12.11
N LYS A 16 -0.80 14.55 -12.12
CA LYS A 16 -2.20 14.32 -11.77
C LYS A 16 -2.50 14.62 -10.31
N ALA A 17 -1.57 14.27 -9.41
CA ALA A 17 -1.68 14.60 -8.00
C ALA A 17 -1.68 16.12 -7.77
N MET A 18 -0.81 16.86 -8.46
CA MET A 18 -0.81 18.33 -8.44
C MET A 18 -2.17 18.90 -8.89
N GLU A 19 -2.73 18.43 -10.01
CA GLU A 19 -4.04 18.86 -10.49
C GLU A 19 -5.16 18.60 -9.47
N ILE A 20 -5.15 17.43 -8.83
CA ILE A 20 -6.15 17.05 -7.82
C ILE A 20 -6.04 17.99 -6.61
N LEU A 21 -4.83 18.18 -6.09
CA LEU A 21 -4.61 18.99 -4.90
C LEU A 21 -4.91 20.47 -5.16
N ALA A 22 -4.58 20.99 -6.35
CA ALA A 22 -4.89 22.36 -6.73
C ALA A 22 -6.40 22.63 -6.74
N LYS A 23 -7.22 21.65 -7.16
CA LYS A 23 -8.70 21.76 -7.07
C LYS A 23 -9.22 21.91 -5.65
N HIS A 24 -8.44 21.49 -4.66
CA HIS A 24 -8.77 21.60 -3.24
C HIS A 24 -8.00 22.74 -2.52
N GLY A 25 -7.37 23.65 -3.28
CA GLY A 25 -6.65 24.81 -2.75
C GLY A 25 -5.21 24.53 -2.35
N THR A 26 -4.71 23.31 -2.52
CA THR A 26 -3.34 22.92 -2.15
C THR A 26 -2.45 22.89 -3.38
N HIS A 27 -1.51 23.82 -3.47
CA HIS A 27 -0.54 23.88 -4.56
C HIS A 27 0.80 23.33 -4.08
N ILE A 28 1.30 22.30 -4.75
CA ILE A 28 2.59 21.67 -4.44
C ILE A 28 3.48 21.66 -5.69
N SER A 29 4.80 21.59 -5.48
CA SER A 29 5.75 21.44 -6.57
C SER A 29 5.71 20.01 -7.14
N LEU A 30 6.31 19.82 -8.32
CA LEU A 30 6.47 18.49 -8.91
C LEU A 30 7.27 17.56 -8.00
N GLU A 31 8.37 18.05 -7.43
CA GLU A 31 9.22 17.29 -6.51
C GLU A 31 8.44 16.83 -5.26
N THR A 32 7.65 17.73 -4.67
CA THR A 32 6.81 17.37 -3.52
C THR A 32 5.74 16.34 -3.91
N ALA A 33 5.17 16.45 -5.12
CA ALA A 33 4.19 15.48 -5.61
C ALA A 33 4.83 14.09 -5.83
N GLU A 34 6.06 14.03 -6.33
CA GLU A 34 6.84 12.80 -6.47
C GLU A 34 7.11 12.14 -5.13
N GLN A 35 7.67 12.88 -4.17
CA GLN A 35 7.97 12.39 -2.82
C GLN A 35 6.71 11.91 -2.09
N MET A 36 5.62 12.68 -2.19
CA MET A 36 4.33 12.33 -1.59
C MET A 36 3.77 11.04 -2.18
N LEU A 37 3.73 10.92 -3.51
CA LEU A 37 3.21 9.71 -4.15
C LEU A 37 4.06 8.48 -3.82
N ASP A 38 5.39 8.62 -3.84
CA ASP A 38 6.30 7.53 -3.46
C ASP A 38 6.02 7.02 -2.05
N PHE A 39 5.80 7.93 -1.11
CA PHE A 39 5.43 7.57 0.26
C PHE A 39 4.07 6.85 0.29
N LEU A 40 3.04 7.40 -0.36
CA LEU A 40 1.69 6.85 -0.35
C LEU A 40 1.60 5.45 -0.98
N TYR A 41 2.31 5.21 -2.09
CA TYR A 41 2.35 3.88 -2.72
C TYR A 41 3.04 2.86 -1.81
N LYS A 42 4.18 3.20 -1.22
CA LYS A 42 4.89 2.32 -0.26
C LYS A 42 4.02 2.01 0.95
N LEU A 43 3.38 3.01 1.53
CA LEU A 43 2.47 2.85 2.66
C LEU A 43 1.29 1.95 2.31
N SER A 44 0.67 2.16 1.15
CA SER A 44 -0.46 1.36 0.67
C SER A 44 -0.07 -0.11 0.47
N ASN A 45 1.08 -0.36 -0.16
CA ASN A 45 1.60 -1.71 -0.38
C ASN A 45 1.85 -2.44 0.95
N LEU A 46 2.40 -1.74 1.95
CA LEU A 46 2.61 -2.29 3.30
C LEU A 46 1.27 -2.60 3.98
N SER A 47 0.31 -1.69 3.92
CA SER A 47 -1.03 -1.87 4.51
C SER A 47 -1.77 -3.07 3.92
N VAL A 48 -1.77 -3.20 2.59
CA VAL A 48 -2.39 -4.35 1.89
C VAL A 48 -1.68 -5.65 2.26
N SER A 49 -0.35 -5.64 2.33
CA SER A 49 0.42 -6.83 2.70
C SER A 49 0.07 -7.31 4.11
N GLU A 50 0.00 -6.40 5.09
CA GLU A 50 -0.41 -6.76 6.45
C GLU A 50 -1.86 -7.25 6.51
N ALA A 51 -2.78 -6.60 5.79
CA ALA A 51 -4.17 -7.04 5.73
C ALA A 51 -4.28 -8.48 5.20
N ILE A 52 -3.58 -8.82 4.11
CA ILE A 52 -3.56 -10.18 3.55
C ILE A 52 -2.95 -11.19 4.53
N LEU A 53 -1.82 -10.83 5.17
CA LEU A 53 -1.18 -11.68 6.18
C LEU A 53 -2.11 -11.93 7.37
N SER A 54 -2.80 -10.92 7.86
CA SER A 54 -3.74 -11.03 8.99
C SER A 54 -4.90 -11.99 8.69
N VAL A 55 -5.48 -11.92 7.47
CA VAL A 55 -6.52 -12.85 7.01
C VAL A 55 -5.97 -14.28 6.88
N SER A 56 -4.73 -14.41 6.41
CA SER A 56 -4.08 -15.72 6.25
C SER A 56 -3.77 -16.37 7.61
N ARG A 57 -3.36 -15.58 8.61
CA ARG A 57 -3.16 -16.02 9.99
C ARG A 57 -4.48 -16.49 10.64
N GLN A 58 -5.60 -15.82 10.36
CA GLN A 58 -6.92 -16.28 10.83
C GLN A 58 -7.33 -17.62 10.19
N LYS A 59 -7.09 -17.81 8.88
CA LYS A 59 -7.43 -19.07 8.18
C LYS A 59 -6.57 -20.25 8.61
N ASN A 60 -5.31 -20.00 9.00
CA ASN A 60 -4.40 -21.03 9.50
C ASN A 60 -4.61 -21.36 10.99
N GLY A 61 -5.55 -20.69 11.66
CA GLY A 61 -6.08 -21.07 12.97
C GLY A 61 -7.02 -22.28 12.89
N ILE A 62 -6.54 -23.41 12.37
CA ILE A 62 -7.21 -24.70 12.54
C ILE A 62 -7.02 -25.13 13.99
N SER A 63 -8.13 -25.08 14.73
CA SER A 63 -8.41 -25.52 16.10
C SER A 63 -7.49 -26.61 16.71
N PRO A 64 -7.11 -26.52 18.00
CA PRO A 64 -6.60 -27.66 18.74
C PRO A 64 -7.72 -28.70 18.91
N LYS A 65 -7.81 -29.66 17.99
CA LYS A 65 -8.60 -30.87 18.18
C LYS A 65 -7.88 -31.74 19.21
N ASN A 66 -8.61 -32.09 20.28
CA ASN A 66 -8.31 -33.12 21.29
C ASN A 66 -7.34 -32.72 22.42
N ARG A 67 -7.90 -32.12 23.48
CA ARG A 67 -7.48 -32.45 24.84
C ARG A 67 -8.59 -33.28 25.46
N LYS A 68 -8.44 -34.61 25.43
CA LYS A 68 -9.30 -35.51 26.22
C LYS A 68 -9.11 -35.14 27.70
N LEU A 69 -10.22 -34.87 28.37
CA LEU A 69 -10.34 -34.91 29.83
C LEU A 69 -10.28 -36.36 30.29
#